data_AF-A0A6J8CSU9-F1
#
_entry.id   AF-A0A6J8CSU9-F1
#
_cell.length_a   1.000
_cell.length_b   1.000
_cell.length_c   1.000
_cell.angle_alpha   90.00
_cell.angle_beta   90.00
_cell.angle_gamma   90.00
#
_symmetry.space_group_name_H-M   'P 1'
#
loop_
_entity.id
_entity.type
_entity.pdbx_description
1 polymer ?
#
loop_
_entity_poly.entity_id
_entity_poly.type
_entity_poly.pdbx_seq_one_letter_code
_entity_poly.pdbx_strand_id
1 'polypeptide(L)'
;MSDSGIICREDLYNIWEQKDFRAILPYKEFIFNILIHLDILAEQRRYDTAGSRLPVDNFFVPCMVTERNNTSFMDKECTPERAICLAFVFKGTVIPPALPNRLISACLSMWTLKQYEGRKLLFSGFIVVSFDKAHDIVICVEGNQILLYIVHKTSAGLIVPDIATGVKECLVLTMERISDFYQSTINVKRSPQLPFHLDYSCAKLKCFISEEEGLQTNEWVCDKHKLTHRAENWLVWNQDKKKEHCDQNCPGKIYVAVRLMFTKIRFY
;
A
#
# COMPACT_ATOMS: atom_id res chain seq x y z
N MET A 1 12.69 18.14 14.88
CA MET A 1 11.51 17.39 14.38
C MET A 1 11.87 15.92 14.45
N SER A 2 10.96 15.04 14.88
CA SER A 2 11.26 13.63 15.06
C SER A 2 11.47 12.93 13.71
N ASP A 3 12.52 12.13 13.58
CA ASP A 3 12.81 11.32 12.39
C ASP A 3 11.79 10.19 12.16
N SER A 4 10.87 10.01 13.13
CA SER A 4 9.85 8.96 13.13
C SER A 4 8.68 9.21 12.18
N GLY A 5 8.57 10.43 11.63
CA GLY A 5 7.43 10.84 10.78
C GLY A 5 6.09 10.72 11.49
N ILE A 6 6.05 10.91 12.81
CA ILE A 6 4.83 10.95 13.62
C ILE A 6 4.74 12.33 14.23
N ILE A 7 3.57 12.97 14.06
CA ILE A 7 3.25 14.26 14.64
C ILE A 7 1.96 14.16 15.44
N CYS A 8 1.94 14.73 16.65
CA CYS A 8 0.69 14.82 17.39
C CYS A 8 -0.08 16.08 16.98
N ARG A 9 -1.38 16.10 17.26
CA ARG A 9 -2.22 17.27 16.94
C ARG A 9 -1.73 18.54 17.65
N GLU A 10 -1.27 18.41 18.90
CA GLU A 10 -0.78 19.54 19.69
C GLU A 10 0.49 20.15 19.07
N ASP A 11 1.39 19.33 18.52
CA ASP A 11 2.60 19.82 17.83
C ASP A 11 2.24 20.74 16.66
N LEU A 12 1.22 20.38 15.87
CA LEU A 12 0.76 21.22 14.75
C LEU A 12 0.14 22.52 15.23
N TYR A 13 -0.63 22.49 16.31
CA TYR A 13 -1.17 23.73 16.91
C TYR A 13 -0.06 24.63 17.44
N ASN A 14 0.93 24.06 18.13
CA ASN A 14 2.09 24.80 18.63
C ASN A 14 2.88 25.47 17.49
N ILE A 15 2.99 24.81 16.32
CA ILE A 15 3.58 25.41 15.11
C ILE A 15 2.73 26.59 14.63
N TRP A 16 1.41 26.42 14.53
CA TRP A 16 0.51 27.46 14.02
C TRP A 16 0.29 28.64 14.96
N GLU A 17 0.58 28.48 16.25
CA GLU A 17 0.58 29.55 17.24
C GLU A 17 1.82 30.47 17.15
N GLN A 18 2.86 30.05 16.41
CA GLN A 18 4.03 30.89 16.19
C GLN A 18 3.67 32.14 15.39
N LYS A 19 4.44 33.22 15.61
CA LYS A 19 4.19 34.55 15.04
C LYS A 19 4.00 34.51 13.53
N ASP A 20 4.79 33.69 12.83
CA ASP A 20 4.80 33.60 11.37
C ASP A 20 3.56 32.89 10.80
N PHE A 21 2.84 32.11 11.62
CA PHE A 21 1.66 31.34 11.23
C PHE A 21 0.37 31.86 11.89
N ARG A 22 0.42 32.96 12.64
CA ARG A 22 -0.74 33.43 13.42
C ARG A 22 -1.98 33.74 12.56
N ALA A 23 -1.78 34.11 11.29
CA ALA A 23 -2.87 34.37 10.34
C ALA A 23 -3.68 33.12 9.98
N ILE A 24 -3.09 31.92 10.07
CA ILE A 24 -3.77 30.67 9.74
C ILE A 24 -4.48 30.02 10.94
N LEU A 25 -4.17 30.47 12.17
CA LEU A 25 -4.71 29.90 13.41
C LEU A 25 -6.25 29.82 13.46
N PRO A 26 -7.03 30.82 12.97
CA PRO A 26 -8.49 30.73 12.93
C PRO A 26 -9.03 29.57 12.07
N TYR A 27 -8.22 29.08 11.12
CA TYR A 27 -8.57 28.04 10.16
C TYR A 27 -7.88 26.70 10.45
N LYS A 28 -7.27 26.54 11.63
CA LYS A 28 -6.45 25.36 11.96
C LYS A 28 -7.12 24.02 11.70
N GLU A 29 -8.40 23.85 12.08
CA GLU A 29 -9.16 22.62 11.82
C GLU A 29 -9.41 22.38 10.32
N PHE A 30 -9.67 23.45 9.57
CA PHE A 30 -9.89 23.36 8.15
C PHE A 30 -8.60 22.97 7.41
N ILE A 31 -7.48 23.59 7.78
CA ILE A 31 -6.15 23.24 7.26
C ILE A 31 -5.82 21.78 7.62
N PHE A 32 -6.11 21.37 8.84
CA PHE A 32 -5.92 20.00 9.29
C PHE A 32 -6.65 18.99 8.38
N ASN A 33 -7.93 19.25 8.10
CA ASN A 33 -8.73 18.43 7.19
C ASN A 33 -8.19 18.44 5.76
N ILE A 34 -7.68 19.58 5.27
CA ILE A 34 -7.01 19.66 3.97
C ILE A 34 -5.76 18.79 3.94
N LEU A 35 -4.91 18.85 4.97
CA LEU A 35 -3.68 18.07 5.04
C LEU A 35 -3.95 16.56 5.03
N ILE A 36 -5.03 16.12 5.68
CA ILE A 36 -5.50 14.73 5.59
C ILE A 36 -6.03 14.43 4.18
N HIS A 37 -6.86 15.30 3.62
CA HIS A 37 -7.45 15.10 2.30
C HIS A 37 -6.40 15.04 1.18
N LEU A 38 -5.28 15.75 1.33
CA LEU A 38 -4.16 15.75 0.39
C LEU A 38 -3.16 14.60 0.62
N ASP A 39 -3.48 13.66 1.53
CA ASP A 39 -2.64 12.54 1.94
C ASP A 39 -1.25 12.97 2.49
N ILE A 40 -1.15 14.20 3.00
CA ILE A 40 0.07 14.72 3.66
C ILE A 40 0.14 14.17 5.08
N LEU A 41 -0.99 14.20 5.79
CA LEU A 41 -1.17 13.56 7.08
C LEU A 41 -2.00 12.29 6.89
N ALA A 42 -1.51 11.16 7.38
CA ALA A 42 -2.24 9.91 7.36
C ALA A 42 -2.81 9.59 8.75
N GLU A 43 -4.13 9.43 8.80
CA GLU A 43 -4.85 8.96 9.97
C GLU A 43 -4.83 7.44 10.03
N GLN A 44 -4.11 6.86 10.97
CA GLN A 44 -4.23 5.42 11.19
C GLN A 44 -5.59 5.10 11.79
N ARG A 45 -6.44 4.41 11.02
CA ARG A 45 -7.72 3.92 11.52
C ARG A 45 -7.46 2.80 12.52
N ARG A 46 -7.86 3.03 13.76
CA ARG A 46 -7.79 2.06 14.86
C ARG A 46 -9.20 1.82 15.39
N TYR A 47 -9.49 0.58 15.70
CA TYR A 47 -10.75 0.14 16.29
C TYR A 47 -10.45 -0.56 17.61
N ASP A 48 -11.31 -0.37 18.60
CA ASP A 48 -11.25 -1.13 19.84
C ASP A 48 -11.77 -2.57 19.64
N THR A 49 -11.73 -3.38 20.70
CA THR A 49 -12.25 -4.75 20.68
C THR A 49 -13.76 -4.85 20.44
N ALA A 50 -14.50 -3.75 20.65
CA ALA A 50 -15.93 -3.64 20.38
C ALA A 50 -16.22 -3.12 18.96
N GLY A 51 -15.19 -2.83 18.15
CA GLY A 51 -15.32 -2.29 16.79
C GLY A 51 -15.57 -0.78 16.74
N SER A 52 -15.50 -0.06 17.87
CA SER A 52 -15.63 1.39 17.89
C SER A 52 -14.33 2.05 17.44
N ARG A 53 -14.45 3.11 16.63
CA ARG A 53 -13.29 3.86 16.14
C ARG A 53 -12.63 4.59 17.32
N LEU A 54 -11.34 4.35 17.51
CA LEU A 54 -10.54 5.05 18.51
C LEU A 54 -10.15 6.45 18.03
N PRO A 55 -10.04 7.44 18.93
CA PRO A 55 -9.55 8.77 18.57
C PRO A 55 -8.12 8.73 18.00
N VAL A 56 -7.85 9.68 17.10
CA VAL A 56 -6.58 9.84 16.41
C VAL A 56 -5.90 11.11 16.91
N ASP A 57 -4.97 10.94 17.85
CA ASP A 57 -4.17 12.05 18.40
C ASP A 57 -2.81 12.17 17.71
N ASN A 58 -2.37 11.10 17.05
CA ASN A 58 -1.11 11.00 16.33
C ASN A 58 -1.35 10.73 14.84
N PHE A 59 -0.64 11.47 14.00
CA PHE A 59 -0.72 11.43 12.56
C PHE A 59 0.62 10.97 12.02
N PHE A 60 0.59 10.20 10.94
CA PHE A 60 1.79 9.82 10.22
C PHE A 60 2.04 10.80 9.08
N VAL A 61 3.29 11.14 8.85
CA VAL A 61 3.75 12.03 7.78
C VAL A 61 4.81 11.28 6.99
N PRO A 62 4.44 10.41 6.02
CA PRO A 62 5.40 9.51 5.37
C PRO A 62 6.59 10.23 4.73
N CYS A 63 6.39 11.45 4.22
CA CYS A 63 7.47 12.23 3.62
C CYS A 63 8.51 12.76 4.63
N MET A 64 8.22 12.72 5.94
CA MET A 64 9.16 13.07 7.00
C MET A 64 9.95 11.86 7.53
N VAL A 65 9.60 10.64 7.11
CA VAL A 65 10.31 9.43 7.53
C VAL A 65 11.61 9.32 6.73
N THR A 66 12.74 9.50 7.41
CA THR A 66 14.08 9.48 6.80
C THR A 66 14.81 8.16 7.06
N GLU A 67 14.42 7.43 8.10
CA GLU A 67 15.03 6.16 8.47
C GLU A 67 14.84 5.11 7.35
N ARG A 68 15.92 4.39 7.02
CA ARG A 68 15.85 3.23 6.14
C ARG A 68 15.45 2.00 6.95
N ASN A 69 14.77 1.06 6.29
CA ASN A 69 14.47 -0.23 6.91
C ASN A 69 15.77 -0.91 7.33
N ASN A 70 15.95 -1.06 8.64
CA ASN A 70 17.10 -1.73 9.26
C ASN A 70 16.70 -3.02 9.98
N THR A 71 15.49 -3.52 9.72
CA THR A 71 14.96 -4.75 10.31
C THR A 71 15.23 -5.93 9.37
N SER A 72 15.27 -7.14 9.93
CA SER A 72 15.34 -8.38 9.16
C SER A 72 13.97 -8.85 8.62
N PHE A 73 12.94 -7.99 8.66
CA PHE A 73 11.57 -8.40 8.32
C PHE A 73 11.48 -8.95 6.90
N MET A 74 12.02 -8.21 5.91
CA MET A 74 12.00 -8.64 4.51
C MET A 74 12.69 -9.99 4.32
N ASP A 75 13.88 -10.16 4.91
CA ASP A 75 14.68 -11.38 4.75
C ASP A 75 14.02 -12.62 5.38
N LYS A 76 13.31 -12.44 6.50
CA LYS A 76 12.67 -13.54 7.24
C LYS A 76 11.24 -13.85 6.77
N GLU A 77 10.49 -12.82 6.40
CA GLU A 77 9.04 -12.91 6.20
C GLU A 77 8.65 -12.87 4.71
N CYS A 78 9.35 -12.08 3.88
CA CYS A 78 9.06 -11.92 2.45
C CYS A 78 9.77 -12.98 1.59
N THR A 79 9.64 -14.24 1.99
CA THR A 79 10.24 -15.39 1.31
C THR A 79 9.24 -16.04 0.34
N PRO A 80 9.68 -16.72 -0.75
CA PRO A 80 8.78 -17.41 -1.68
C PRO A 80 7.86 -18.43 -1.00
N GLU A 81 8.32 -18.99 0.12
CA GLU A 81 7.55 -19.95 0.90
C GLU A 81 6.37 -19.30 1.63
N ARG A 82 6.41 -17.99 1.87
CA ARG A 82 5.46 -17.26 2.72
C ARG A 82 4.78 -16.08 2.04
N ALA A 83 5.30 -15.60 0.92
CA ALA A 83 4.84 -14.38 0.28
C ALA A 83 4.67 -14.51 -1.23
N ILE A 84 3.70 -13.77 -1.76
CA ILE A 84 3.56 -13.48 -3.19
C ILE A 84 3.91 -12.01 -3.43
N CYS A 85 4.41 -11.68 -4.63
CA CYS A 85 4.87 -10.33 -4.95
C CYS A 85 4.37 -9.86 -6.33
N LEU A 86 3.92 -8.61 -6.35
CA LEU A 86 3.53 -7.82 -7.51
C LEU A 86 4.39 -6.55 -7.55
N ALA A 87 4.74 -6.07 -8.73
CA ALA A 87 5.48 -4.82 -8.90
C ALA A 87 4.73 -3.85 -9.79
N PHE A 88 4.63 -2.59 -9.35
CA PHE A 88 4.29 -1.45 -10.18
C PHE A 88 5.59 -0.93 -10.80
N VAL A 89 5.77 -1.14 -12.10
CA VAL A 89 7.00 -0.76 -12.80
C VAL A 89 6.75 0.51 -13.60
N PHE A 90 7.44 1.59 -13.24
CA PHE A 90 7.25 2.89 -13.88
C PHE A 90 8.06 3.01 -15.17
N LYS A 91 7.45 3.61 -16.19
CA LYS A 91 8.10 3.89 -17.48
C LYS A 91 9.27 4.88 -17.36
N GLY A 92 9.20 5.76 -16.37
CA GLY A 92 10.28 6.72 -16.06
C GLY A 92 11.41 6.09 -15.25
N THR A 93 12.57 6.72 -15.27
CA THR A 93 13.75 6.29 -14.49
C THR A 93 13.64 6.63 -13.00
N VAL A 94 12.74 7.56 -12.64
CA VAL A 94 12.54 8.04 -11.27
C VAL A 94 11.05 8.12 -10.98
N ILE A 95 10.62 7.54 -9.86
CA ILE A 95 9.27 7.72 -9.33
C ILE A 95 9.21 9.09 -8.63
N PRO A 96 8.24 9.96 -8.94
CA PRO A 96 8.04 11.20 -8.19
C PRO A 96 7.91 10.90 -6.68
N PRO A 97 8.73 11.47 -5.79
CA PRO A 97 8.78 11.07 -4.37
C PRO A 97 7.45 11.17 -3.63
N ALA A 98 6.56 12.05 -4.08
CA ALA A 98 5.27 12.25 -3.46
C ALA A 98 4.25 11.13 -3.78
N LEU A 99 4.43 10.40 -4.89
CA LEU A 99 3.58 9.27 -5.25
C LEU A 99 3.70 8.09 -4.27
N PRO A 100 4.89 7.55 -3.92
CA PRO A 100 4.99 6.48 -2.95
C PRO A 100 4.61 6.94 -1.54
N ASN A 101 4.90 8.20 -1.17
CA ASN A 101 4.47 8.75 0.12
C ASN A 101 2.94 8.77 0.25
N ARG A 102 2.22 9.18 -0.81
CA ARG A 102 0.76 9.15 -0.83
C ARG A 102 0.19 7.73 -0.82
N LEU A 103 0.84 6.79 -1.52
CA LEU A 103 0.46 5.38 -1.45
C LEU A 103 0.60 4.83 -0.02
N ILE A 104 1.71 5.16 0.65
CA ILE A 104 1.93 4.79 2.06
C ILE A 104 0.88 5.43 2.97
N SER A 105 0.56 6.72 2.78
CA SER A 105 -0.51 7.43 3.50
C SER A 105 -1.86 6.73 3.34
N ALA A 106 -2.20 6.34 2.11
CA ALA A 106 -3.43 5.60 1.82
C ALA A 106 -3.43 4.25 2.56
N CYS A 107 -2.32 3.52 2.57
CA CYS A 107 -2.21 2.25 3.28
C CYS A 107 -2.37 2.39 4.80
N LEU A 108 -1.78 3.43 5.40
CA LEU A 108 -1.97 3.76 6.81
C LEU A 108 -3.42 4.10 7.14
N SER A 109 -4.13 4.69 6.19
CA SER A 109 -5.55 5.03 6.34
C SER A 109 -6.48 3.82 6.22
N MET A 110 -6.01 2.73 5.62
CA MET A 110 -6.78 1.49 5.41
C MET A 110 -6.46 0.42 6.44
N TRP A 111 -5.20 0.29 6.83
CA TRP A 111 -4.70 -0.84 7.60
C TRP A 111 -3.84 -0.42 8.78
N THR A 112 -3.67 -1.35 9.71
CA THR A 112 -2.91 -1.10 10.93
C THR A 112 -1.43 -1.30 10.67
N LEU A 113 -0.61 -0.30 10.97
CA LEU A 113 0.85 -0.38 10.93
C LEU A 113 1.35 -1.52 11.82
N LYS A 114 2.18 -2.40 11.23
CA LYS A 114 2.74 -3.56 11.90
C LYS A 114 3.87 -3.16 12.85
N GLN A 115 4.01 -3.92 13.93
CA GLN A 115 5.20 -3.90 14.77
C GLN A 115 5.98 -5.21 14.63
N TYR A 116 7.30 -5.11 14.62
CA TYR A 116 8.22 -6.24 14.57
C TYR A 116 9.43 -5.95 15.44
N GLU A 117 9.78 -6.88 16.33
CA GLU A 117 10.88 -6.73 17.29
C GLU A 117 10.80 -5.39 18.08
N GLY A 118 9.57 -4.98 18.44
CA GLY A 118 9.30 -3.73 19.18
C GLY A 118 9.35 -2.45 18.33
N ARG A 119 9.59 -2.54 17.02
CA ARG A 119 9.67 -1.39 16.11
C ARG A 119 8.47 -1.31 15.20
N LYS A 120 7.98 -0.10 14.94
CA LYS A 120 6.98 0.16 13.91
C LYS A 120 7.62 0.00 12.54
N LEU A 121 6.99 -0.76 11.65
CA LEU A 121 7.50 -1.01 10.30
C LEU A 121 7.06 0.08 9.32
N LEU A 122 7.51 1.30 9.57
CA LEU A 122 7.34 2.47 8.70
C LEU A 122 8.72 3.12 8.52
N PHE A 123 9.22 3.09 7.29
CA PHE A 123 10.52 3.60 6.90
C PHE A 123 10.39 4.39 5.59
N SER A 124 11.44 5.12 5.22
CA SER A 124 11.45 5.87 3.96
C SER A 124 11.23 4.93 2.77
N GLY A 125 10.11 5.11 2.06
CA GLY A 125 9.71 4.25 0.94
C GLY A 125 9.34 2.81 1.33
N PHE A 126 9.04 2.53 2.60
CA PHE A 126 8.72 1.19 3.05
C PHE A 126 7.66 1.19 4.15
N ILE A 127 6.68 0.29 4.05
CA ILE A 127 5.68 0.08 5.09
C ILE A 127 5.26 -1.38 5.16
N VAL A 128 4.99 -1.86 6.38
CA VAL A 128 4.26 -3.11 6.62
C VAL A 128 3.00 -2.82 7.41
N VAL A 129 1.86 -3.28 6.91
CA VAL A 129 0.56 -3.19 7.57
C VAL A 129 -0.07 -4.56 7.75
N SER A 130 -0.81 -4.76 8.84
CA SER A 130 -1.62 -5.96 9.06
C SER A 130 -2.92 -5.83 8.27
N PHE A 131 -3.14 -6.74 7.32
CA PHE A 131 -4.39 -6.84 6.58
C PHE A 131 -5.44 -7.60 7.40
N ASP A 132 -5.05 -8.75 7.95
CA ASP A 132 -5.86 -9.52 8.89
C ASP A 132 -4.97 -10.25 9.93
N LYS A 133 -5.51 -11.30 10.59
CA LYS A 133 -4.77 -12.07 11.59
C LYS A 133 -3.68 -12.96 11.00
N ALA A 134 -3.72 -13.29 9.72
CA ALA A 134 -2.82 -14.22 9.04
C ALA A 134 -1.98 -13.56 7.94
N HIS A 135 -2.41 -12.40 7.45
CA HIS A 135 -1.82 -11.71 6.31
C HIS A 135 -1.29 -10.32 6.68
N ASP A 136 -0.07 -10.06 6.25
CA ASP A 136 0.55 -8.73 6.25
C ASP A 136 0.73 -8.25 4.80
N ILE A 137 0.59 -6.95 4.57
CA ILE A 137 0.88 -6.28 3.30
C ILE A 137 2.16 -5.48 3.47
N VAL A 138 3.10 -5.66 2.53
CA VAL A 138 4.35 -4.90 2.49
C VAL A 138 4.38 -4.06 1.21
N ILE A 139 4.73 -2.79 1.34
CA ILE A 139 5.06 -1.93 0.22
C ILE A 139 6.50 -1.48 0.36
N CYS A 140 7.29 -1.63 -0.69
CA CYS A 140 8.69 -1.22 -0.74
C CYS A 140 8.99 -0.52 -2.07
N VAL A 141 9.61 0.65 -2.01
CA VAL A 141 10.03 1.41 -3.18
C VAL A 141 11.49 1.10 -3.49
N GLU A 142 11.76 0.65 -4.71
CA GLU A 142 13.11 0.33 -5.17
C GLU A 142 13.33 0.86 -6.58
N GLY A 143 14.16 1.89 -6.72
CA GLY A 143 14.46 2.50 -8.01
C GLY A 143 13.20 3.06 -8.68
N ASN A 144 12.84 2.53 -9.85
CA ASN A 144 11.62 2.88 -10.58
C ASN A 144 10.46 1.91 -10.33
N GLN A 145 10.52 1.12 -9.25
CA GLN A 145 9.52 0.10 -8.94
C GLN A 145 8.92 0.32 -7.56
N ILE A 146 7.64 0.00 -7.41
CA ILE A 146 6.99 -0.19 -6.12
C ILE A 146 6.60 -1.66 -6.02
N LEU A 147 7.22 -2.37 -5.08
CA LEU A 147 6.95 -3.76 -4.79
C LEU A 147 5.84 -3.86 -3.76
N LEU A 148 4.87 -4.71 -4.05
CA LEU A 148 3.77 -5.11 -3.19
C LEU A 148 3.95 -6.58 -2.83
N TYR A 149 4.00 -6.88 -1.54
CA TYR A 149 3.95 -8.24 -1.04
C TYR A 149 2.68 -8.47 -0.24
N ILE A 150 2.14 -9.67 -0.38
CA ILE A 150 1.22 -10.24 0.59
C ILE A 150 1.96 -11.38 1.26
N VAL A 151 2.13 -11.28 2.57
CA VAL A 151 2.86 -12.25 3.39
C VAL A 151 1.87 -12.98 4.27
N HIS A 152 1.85 -14.30 4.19
CA HIS A 152 1.10 -15.15 5.10
C HIS A 152 1.99 -15.65 6.23
N LYS A 153 1.44 -15.75 7.44
CA LYS A 153 2.17 -16.23 8.64
C LYS A 153 2.85 -17.59 8.45
N THR A 154 2.17 -18.51 7.76
CA THR A 154 2.63 -19.88 7.55
C THR A 154 3.16 -20.18 6.14
N SER A 155 2.35 -19.98 5.08
CA SER A 155 2.71 -20.36 3.72
C SER A 155 2.04 -19.47 2.67
N ALA A 156 2.75 -19.17 1.57
CA ALA A 156 2.24 -18.43 0.42
C ALA A 156 1.04 -19.13 -0.24
N GLY A 157 0.98 -20.45 -0.20
CA GLY A 157 -0.12 -21.23 -0.76
C GLY A 157 -1.46 -21.06 -0.03
N LEU A 158 -1.46 -20.38 1.13
CA LEU A 158 -2.68 -20.04 1.88
C LEU A 158 -3.21 -18.64 1.55
N ILE A 159 -2.52 -17.89 0.68
CA ILE A 159 -2.98 -16.59 0.20
C ILE A 159 -4.03 -16.85 -0.87
N VAL A 160 -5.30 -16.68 -0.50
CA VAL A 160 -6.40 -16.96 -1.42
C VAL A 160 -6.51 -15.86 -2.50
N PRO A 161 -6.93 -16.22 -3.73
CA PRO A 161 -7.03 -15.29 -4.85
C PRO A 161 -7.88 -14.04 -4.58
N ASP A 162 -8.93 -14.16 -3.78
CA ASP A 162 -9.78 -13.02 -3.39
C ASP A 162 -9.03 -11.93 -2.63
N ILE A 163 -8.13 -12.34 -1.72
CA ILE A 163 -7.30 -11.41 -0.95
C ILE A 163 -6.31 -10.74 -1.90
N ALA A 164 -5.59 -11.53 -2.71
CA ALA A 164 -4.60 -11.01 -3.65
C ALA A 164 -5.22 -10.04 -4.66
N THR A 165 -6.31 -10.46 -5.32
CA THR A 165 -7.03 -9.66 -6.30
C THR A 165 -7.65 -8.41 -5.66
N GLY A 166 -8.26 -8.53 -4.48
CA GLY A 166 -8.83 -7.38 -3.76
C GLY A 166 -7.79 -6.34 -3.35
N VAL A 167 -6.62 -6.77 -2.85
CA VAL A 167 -5.51 -5.87 -2.52
C VAL A 167 -4.93 -5.23 -3.79
N LYS A 168 -4.72 -6.01 -4.86
CA LYS A 168 -4.26 -5.49 -6.16
C LYS A 168 -5.21 -4.42 -6.70
N GLU A 169 -6.50 -4.73 -6.82
CA GLU A 169 -7.52 -3.80 -7.31
C GLU A 169 -7.52 -2.49 -6.50
N CYS A 170 -7.46 -2.60 -5.17
CA CYS A 170 -7.41 -1.45 -4.28
C CYS A 170 -6.19 -0.57 -4.55
N LEU A 171 -5.00 -1.17 -4.60
CA LEU A 171 -3.76 -0.41 -4.73
C LEU A 171 -3.56 0.13 -6.15
N VAL A 172 -3.98 -0.60 -7.19
CA VAL A 172 -4.03 -0.10 -8.57
C VAL A 172 -4.92 1.13 -8.64
N LEU A 173 -6.17 1.06 -8.18
CA LEU A 173 -7.08 2.22 -8.20
C LEU A 173 -6.53 3.43 -7.42
N THR A 174 -5.91 3.20 -6.26
CA THR A 174 -5.25 4.26 -5.50
C THR A 174 -4.11 4.90 -6.30
N MET A 175 -3.27 4.08 -6.93
CA MET A 175 -2.14 4.52 -7.73
C MET A 175 -2.54 5.29 -8.99
N GLU A 176 -3.60 4.85 -9.67
CA GLU A 176 -4.21 5.54 -10.81
C GLU A 176 -4.65 6.95 -10.39
N ARG A 177 -5.41 7.07 -9.30
CA ARG A 177 -5.91 8.36 -8.80
C ARG A 177 -4.78 9.31 -8.38
N ILE A 178 -3.78 8.79 -7.68
CA ILE A 178 -2.59 9.58 -7.31
C ILE A 178 -1.89 10.07 -8.58
N SER A 179 -1.74 9.21 -9.59
CA SER A 179 -1.11 9.55 -10.86
C SER A 179 -1.91 10.61 -11.64
N ASP A 180 -3.23 10.48 -11.70
CA ASP A 180 -4.13 11.45 -12.35
C ASP A 180 -4.05 12.84 -11.71
N PHE A 181 -3.95 12.89 -10.38
CA PHE A 181 -3.74 14.13 -9.67
C PHE A 181 -2.43 14.82 -10.12
N TYR A 182 -1.33 14.07 -10.24
CA TYR A 182 -0.06 14.63 -10.71
C TYR A 182 -0.11 15.07 -12.18
N GLN A 183 -0.69 14.25 -13.05
CA GLN A 183 -0.80 14.60 -14.47
C GLN A 183 -1.64 15.87 -14.67
N SER A 184 -2.74 16.02 -13.93
CA SER A 184 -3.57 17.23 -14.00
C SER A 184 -2.87 18.49 -13.46
N THR A 185 -1.99 18.33 -12.47
CA THR A 185 -1.25 19.46 -11.88
C THR A 185 -0.09 19.94 -12.78
N ILE A 186 0.53 19.05 -13.57
CA ILE A 186 1.73 19.37 -14.36
C ILE A 186 1.38 19.85 -15.79
N ASN A 187 0.10 20.01 -16.16
CA ASN A 187 -0.33 20.39 -17.53
C ASN A 187 0.23 19.47 -18.63
N VAL A 188 0.66 18.25 -18.29
CA VAL A 188 1.01 17.24 -19.28
C VAL A 188 -0.30 16.76 -19.87
N LYS A 189 -0.45 16.80 -21.21
CA LYS A 189 -1.60 16.20 -21.89
C LYS A 189 -1.83 14.81 -21.30
N ARG A 190 -3.01 14.58 -20.73
CA ARG A 190 -3.38 13.29 -20.12
C ARG A 190 -2.97 12.18 -21.08
N SER A 191 -1.97 11.40 -20.69
CA SER A 191 -1.63 10.20 -21.43
C SER A 191 -2.76 9.21 -21.13
N PRO A 192 -3.40 8.61 -22.15
CA PRO A 192 -4.42 7.59 -21.92
C PRO A 192 -3.84 6.33 -21.27
N GLN A 193 -2.52 6.21 -21.21
CA GLN A 193 -1.83 5.10 -20.58
C GLN A 193 -1.32 5.47 -19.20
N LEU A 194 -1.49 4.54 -18.26
CA LEU A 194 -0.92 4.61 -16.92
C LEU A 194 0.62 4.81 -16.98
N PRO A 195 1.20 5.51 -15.98
CA PRO A 195 2.65 5.73 -15.93
C PRO A 195 3.42 4.46 -15.51
N PHE A 196 2.71 3.38 -15.17
CA PHE A 196 3.26 2.10 -14.78
C PHE A 196 2.54 0.95 -15.49
N HIS A 197 3.21 -0.20 -15.54
CA HIS A 197 2.61 -1.51 -15.82
C HIS A 197 2.84 -2.44 -14.62
N LEU A 198 2.22 -3.62 -14.66
CA LEU A 198 2.32 -4.62 -13.59
C LEU A 198 3.20 -5.78 -14.03
N ASP A 199 4.12 -6.17 -13.14
CA ASP A 199 4.95 -7.36 -13.29
C ASP A 199 4.80 -8.26 -12.05
N TYR A 200 4.91 -9.59 -12.23
CA TYR A 200 4.92 -10.54 -11.11
C TYR A 200 6.35 -10.90 -10.72
N SER A 201 6.58 -11.06 -9.42
CA SER A 201 7.91 -11.32 -8.89
C SER A 201 8.02 -12.65 -8.15
N CYS A 202 9.21 -13.25 -8.23
CA CYS A 202 9.61 -14.45 -7.48
C CYS A 202 9.66 -14.27 -5.94
N ALA A 203 9.13 -13.17 -5.40
CA ALA A 203 9.22 -12.70 -4.01
C ALA A 203 10.64 -12.38 -3.51
N LYS A 204 11.63 -13.21 -3.83
CA LYS A 204 12.94 -13.12 -3.19
C LYS A 204 13.86 -12.06 -3.81
N LEU A 205 13.88 -11.83 -5.13
CA LEU A 205 15.09 -11.25 -5.76
C LEU A 205 14.90 -10.50 -7.10
N LYS A 206 13.93 -9.58 -7.24
CA LYS A 206 13.85 -8.65 -8.40
C LYS A 206 13.87 -9.35 -9.77
N CYS A 207 13.37 -10.58 -9.85
CA CYS A 207 13.03 -11.20 -11.12
C CYS A 207 11.58 -10.87 -11.39
N PHE A 208 11.29 -10.48 -12.63
CA PHE A 208 9.97 -10.07 -13.04
C PHE A 208 9.57 -10.83 -14.29
N ILE A 209 8.33 -11.29 -14.32
CA ILE A 209 7.64 -11.70 -15.55
C ILE A 209 6.53 -10.68 -15.77
N SER A 210 6.41 -10.19 -17.01
CA SER A 210 5.34 -9.23 -17.32
C SER A 210 3.97 -9.86 -17.12
N GLU A 211 2.96 -9.06 -16.77
CA GLU A 211 1.59 -9.55 -16.63
C GLU A 211 1.11 -10.28 -17.90
N GLU A 212 1.41 -9.72 -19.07
CA GLU A 212 1.04 -10.32 -20.37
C GLU A 212 1.69 -11.69 -20.59
N GLU A 213 2.99 -11.82 -20.30
CA GLU A 213 3.72 -13.08 -20.45
C GLU A 213 3.29 -14.11 -19.39
N GLY A 214 3.05 -13.67 -18.15
CA GLY A 214 2.58 -14.53 -17.07
C GLY A 214 1.21 -15.15 -17.39
N LEU A 215 0.30 -14.39 -17.99
CA LEU A 215 -1.02 -14.91 -18.37
C LEU A 215 -0.96 -15.96 -19.51
N GLN A 216 0.15 -16.02 -20.25
CA GLN A 216 0.33 -16.94 -21.38
C GLN A 216 1.18 -18.17 -21.04
N THR A 217 1.82 -18.18 -19.87
CA THR A 217 2.77 -19.22 -19.47
C THR A 217 2.26 -20.00 -18.27
N ASN A 218 2.47 -21.32 -18.27
CA ASN A 218 2.14 -22.19 -17.13
C ASN A 218 3.30 -22.31 -16.13
N GLU A 219 4.51 -22.02 -16.60
CA GLU A 219 5.75 -22.11 -15.86
C GLU A 219 6.69 -21.01 -16.34
N TRP A 220 7.40 -20.41 -15.40
CA TRP A 220 8.41 -19.40 -15.67
C TRP A 220 9.66 -19.74 -14.86
N VAL A 221 10.80 -19.76 -15.54
CA VAL A 221 12.10 -20.00 -14.91
C VAL A 221 12.78 -18.65 -14.75
N CYS A 222 13.04 -18.19 -13.51
CA CYS A 222 13.81 -16.96 -13.34
C CYS A 222 15.25 -17.19 -13.84
N ASP A 223 15.65 -16.45 -14.87
CA ASP A 223 16.98 -16.54 -15.47
C ASP A 223 18.13 -16.32 -14.49
N LYS A 224 17.93 -15.44 -13.50
CA LYS A 224 18.94 -15.07 -12.50
C LYS A 224 19.14 -16.13 -11.42
N HIS A 225 18.05 -16.75 -10.94
CA HIS A 225 18.11 -17.66 -9.79
C HIS A 225 17.89 -19.13 -10.16
N LYS A 226 17.56 -19.40 -11.43
CA LYS A 226 17.26 -20.75 -11.92
C LYS A 226 16.14 -21.43 -11.11
N LEU A 227 15.24 -20.62 -10.55
CA LEU A 227 14.06 -21.09 -9.84
C LEU A 227 12.90 -21.20 -10.82
N THR A 228 12.28 -22.36 -10.84
CA THR A 228 11.01 -22.60 -11.52
C THR A 228 9.87 -22.09 -10.66
N HIS A 229 9.04 -21.24 -11.24
CA HIS A 229 7.79 -20.77 -10.66
C HIS A 229 6.62 -21.27 -11.50
N ARG A 230 5.61 -21.84 -10.85
CA ARG A 230 4.36 -22.26 -11.51
C ARG A 230 3.40 -21.10 -11.62
N ALA A 231 2.51 -21.15 -12.61
CA ALA A 231 1.55 -20.10 -12.86
C ALA A 231 0.62 -19.79 -11.69
N GLU A 232 0.34 -20.77 -10.83
CA GLU A 232 -0.39 -20.60 -9.58
C GLU A 232 0.15 -19.43 -8.73
N ASN A 233 1.47 -19.17 -8.77
CA ASN A 233 2.11 -18.12 -7.99
C ASN A 233 1.73 -16.69 -8.45
N TRP A 234 1.34 -16.51 -9.70
CA TRP A 234 0.95 -15.19 -10.24
C TRP A 234 -0.51 -15.11 -10.70
N LEU A 235 -1.12 -16.23 -11.08
CA LEU A 235 -2.55 -16.30 -11.41
C LEU A 235 -3.44 -15.95 -10.21
N VAL A 236 -2.92 -16.12 -8.99
CA VAL A 236 -3.58 -15.68 -7.75
C VAL A 236 -3.98 -14.19 -7.79
N TRP A 237 -3.26 -13.36 -8.56
CA TRP A 237 -3.54 -11.92 -8.71
C TRP A 237 -4.64 -11.59 -9.75
N ASN A 238 -5.07 -12.55 -10.57
CA ASN A 238 -5.87 -12.30 -11.78
C ASN A 238 -7.12 -13.16 -11.88
N GLN A 239 -7.54 -13.82 -10.80
CA GLN A 239 -8.74 -14.65 -10.88
C GLN A 239 -9.98 -13.78 -11.10
N ASP A 240 -10.67 -14.06 -12.20
CA ASP A 240 -11.86 -13.34 -12.62
C ASP A 240 -13.03 -13.66 -11.67
N LYS A 241 -13.33 -12.74 -10.75
CA LYS A 241 -14.44 -12.83 -9.80
C LYS A 241 -15.80 -13.02 -10.47
N LYS A 242 -15.92 -12.77 -11.79
CA LYS A 242 -17.15 -13.05 -12.56
C LYS A 242 -17.46 -14.55 -12.69
N LYS A 243 -16.49 -15.44 -12.41
CA LYS A 243 -16.70 -16.89 -12.46
C LYS A 243 -17.26 -17.48 -11.16
N GLU A 244 -17.36 -16.72 -10.09
CA GLU A 244 -18.02 -17.18 -8.85
C GLU A 244 -19.51 -16.76 -8.86
N HIS A 245 -20.36 -17.65 -9.35
CA HIS A 245 -21.78 -17.66 -8.97
C HIS A 245 -21.87 -17.96 -7.47
N CYS A 246 -21.82 -16.91 -6.67
CA CYS A 246 -21.94 -16.97 -5.22
C CYS A 246 -23.43 -16.99 -4.86
N ASP A 247 -23.99 -18.17 -4.64
CA ASP A 247 -25.36 -18.33 -4.14
C ASP A 247 -25.55 -17.60 -2.80
N GLN A 248 -26.79 -17.18 -2.51
CA GLN A 248 -27.15 -16.26 -1.41
C GLN A 248 -26.69 -16.68 0.00
N ASN A 249 -26.25 -17.94 0.17
CA ASN A 249 -25.79 -18.54 1.42
C ASN A 249 -24.27 -18.81 1.50
N CYS A 250 -23.45 -18.28 0.59
CA CYS A 250 -22.00 -18.49 0.67
C CYS A 250 -21.36 -17.74 1.87
N PRO A 251 -20.51 -18.40 2.68
CA PRO A 251 -19.77 -17.75 3.75
C PRO A 251 -18.75 -16.69 3.29
N GLY A 252 -18.51 -16.57 1.98
CA GLY A 252 -17.67 -15.54 1.35
C GLY A 252 -18.20 -14.09 1.41
N LYS A 253 -19.36 -13.84 2.02
CA LYS A 253 -19.92 -12.48 2.21
C LYS A 253 -18.99 -11.50 2.95
N ILE A 254 -17.99 -11.99 3.67
CA ILE A 254 -16.95 -11.14 4.31
C ILE A 254 -16.14 -10.37 3.23
N TYR A 255 -15.97 -10.91 2.03
CA TYR A 255 -15.17 -10.31 0.94
C TYR A 255 -15.93 -9.27 0.11
N VAL A 256 -17.27 -9.21 0.21
CA VAL A 256 -18.04 -8.08 -0.33
C VAL A 256 -17.88 -6.84 0.57
N ALA A 257 -17.57 -7.02 1.86
CA ALA A 257 -17.30 -5.93 2.79
C ALA A 257 -16.00 -5.18 2.47
N VAL A 258 -15.00 -5.86 1.91
CA VAL A 258 -13.79 -5.26 1.30
C VAL A 258 -14.26 -4.20 0.29
N ARG A 259 -15.06 -4.58 -0.72
CA ARG A 259 -15.59 -3.64 -1.74
C ARG A 259 -16.39 -2.45 -1.16
N LEU A 260 -17.15 -2.65 -0.07
CA LEU A 260 -17.92 -1.61 0.62
C LEU A 260 -17.10 -0.71 1.55
N MET A 261 -15.99 -1.21 2.12
CA MET A 261 -15.00 -0.38 2.80
C MET A 261 -14.24 0.50 1.80
N PHE A 262 -13.94 -0.01 0.60
CA PHE A 262 -13.17 0.71 -0.43
C PHE A 262 -13.96 1.78 -1.19
N THR A 263 -15.29 1.66 -1.29
CA THR A 263 -16.16 2.75 -1.79
C THR A 263 -16.39 3.87 -0.76
N LYS A 264 -16.08 3.62 0.53
CA LYS A 264 -16.12 4.61 1.61
C LYS A 264 -14.77 5.27 1.92
N ILE A 265 -13.72 5.01 1.13
CA ILE A 265 -12.55 5.90 1.13
C ILE A 265 -13.03 7.21 0.51
N ARG A 266 -13.42 8.14 1.40
CA ARG A 266 -14.02 9.43 1.07
C ARG A 266 -13.08 10.21 0.15
N PHE A 267 -13.50 10.36 -1.10
CA PHE A 267 -12.98 11.40 -1.97
C PHE A 267 -14.20 12.14 -2.56
N TYR A 268 -14.71 13.07 -1.76
CA TYR A 268 -15.45 14.25 -2.19
C TYR A 268 -14.61 15.46 -1.80
#